data_AF-T0LB86-F1
#
_entry.id   AF-T0LB86-F1
#
_cell.length_a   1.000
_cell.length_b   1.000
_cell.length_c   1.000
_cell.angle_alpha   90.00
_cell.angle_beta   90.00
_cell.angle_gamma   90.00
#
_symmetry.space_group_name_H-M   'P 1'
#
loop_
_entity.id
_entity.type
_entity.pdbx_description
1 polymer ?
#
loop_
_entity_poly.entity_id
_entity_poly.type
_entity_poly.pdbx_seq_one_letter_code
_entity_poly.pdbx_strand_id
1 'polypeptide(L)'
;MQKNLEDLGCVNLSPREHLMKIINDISKKFNNILKGNFDSKNNELIGGARINYTFNSHFSSFINMIDPLENLKDDQIRALLYNSSGSSSVILFSHSAFEQLSKLSIQLLKPHSIKLVTIIFNELVRITNTIVNSNSVTRFPALNEMISVSLIKLFKENSESTHKFVEALIDWNISYISTRHPDFIKWSEIMNKDYEGHNYESFKNDRIDFYKDMERKVTLDTIPTILKVQGKTSYQEGIEIGIIKSMVISYFDIVKKIIIDQVPKAIMHELVIKSENMIQERLFLDIYDKKNLDEIMSESTEIATRRTKFQTTLMALKQAYDLVCSL
;
A
#
# COMPACT_ATOMS: atom_id res chain seq x y z
N MET A 1 -15.84 11.37 -44.34
CA MET A 1 -14.47 10.94 -44.75
C MET A 1 -13.39 11.91 -44.30
N GLN A 2 -13.59 13.22 -44.41
CA GLN A 2 -12.60 14.23 -43.97
C GLN A 2 -12.26 14.13 -42.47
N LYS A 3 -13.28 13.98 -41.60
CA LYS A 3 -13.11 13.71 -40.16
C LYS A 3 -12.30 12.43 -39.86
N ASN A 4 -12.50 11.36 -40.64
CA ASN A 4 -11.72 10.12 -40.51
C ASN A 4 -10.26 10.29 -40.97
N LEU A 5 -9.99 11.22 -41.90
CA LEU A 5 -8.64 11.54 -42.36
C LEU A 5 -7.90 12.44 -41.35
N GLU A 6 -8.63 13.34 -40.68
CA GLU A 6 -8.16 14.13 -39.55
C GLU A 6 -7.85 13.24 -38.34
N ASP A 7 -8.69 12.23 -38.06
CA ASP A 7 -8.47 11.22 -37.02
C ASP A 7 -7.25 10.32 -37.32
N LEU A 8 -6.93 10.10 -38.60
CA LEU A 8 -5.69 9.42 -39.06
C LEU A 8 -4.48 10.37 -39.09
N GLY A 9 -4.67 11.65 -38.75
CA GLY A 9 -3.65 12.66 -38.51
C GLY A 9 -2.94 13.17 -39.77
N CYS A 10 -3.69 13.86 -40.62
CA CYS A 10 -3.15 14.76 -41.65
C CYS A 10 -2.99 16.18 -41.06
N VAL A 11 -1.93 16.43 -40.29
CA VAL A 11 -1.55 17.79 -39.87
C VAL A 11 -0.09 18.00 -40.27
N ASN A 12 0.20 19.09 -40.98
CA ASN A 12 1.55 19.54 -41.36
C ASN A 12 2.34 19.97 -40.10
N LEU A 13 2.69 19.01 -39.25
CA LEU A 13 3.54 19.23 -38.07
C LEU A 13 4.88 18.55 -38.33
N SER A 14 5.96 19.19 -37.89
CA SER A 14 7.24 18.50 -37.76
C SER A 14 7.12 17.34 -36.75
N PRO A 15 7.97 16.30 -36.85
CA PRO A 15 8.01 15.20 -35.88
C PRO A 15 8.11 15.71 -34.43
N ARG A 16 8.96 16.73 -34.18
CA ARG A 16 9.12 17.33 -32.85
C ARG A 16 7.85 18.00 -32.31
N GLU A 17 7.13 18.75 -33.15
CA GLU A 17 5.87 19.37 -32.73
C GLU A 17 4.79 18.32 -32.46
N HIS A 18 4.76 17.26 -33.28
CA HIS A 18 3.82 16.16 -33.10
C HIS A 18 4.11 15.37 -31.82
N LEU A 19 5.39 15.10 -31.51
CA LEU A 19 5.81 14.46 -30.26
C LEU A 19 5.41 15.32 -29.04
N MET A 20 5.67 16.62 -29.09
CA MET A 20 5.31 17.53 -27.99
C MET A 20 3.80 17.52 -27.73
N LYS A 21 2.99 17.51 -28.80
CA LYS A 21 1.53 17.37 -28.69
C LYS A 21 1.15 16.04 -28.03
N ILE A 22 1.75 14.93 -28.43
CA ILE A 22 1.51 13.60 -27.83
C ILE A 22 1.86 13.59 -26.34
N ILE A 23 3.02 14.13 -25.95
CA ILE A 23 3.45 14.20 -24.54
C ILE A 23 2.45 15.01 -23.71
N ASN A 24 2.02 16.17 -24.21
CA ASN A 24 1.01 16.99 -23.55
C ASN A 24 -0.33 16.26 -23.42
N ASP A 25 -0.77 15.56 -24.47
CA ASP A 25 -2.02 14.81 -24.48
C ASP A 25 -1.98 13.63 -23.51
N ILE A 26 -0.86 12.92 -23.41
CA ILE A 26 -0.65 11.83 -22.44
C ILE A 26 -0.74 12.37 -21.01
N SER A 27 -0.02 13.46 -20.73
CA SER A 27 -0.01 14.09 -19.40
C SER A 27 -1.42 14.53 -18.98
N LYS A 28 -2.17 15.15 -19.90
CA LYS A 28 -3.56 15.54 -19.68
C LYS A 28 -4.48 14.34 -19.46
N LYS A 29 -4.37 13.30 -20.28
CA LYS A 29 -5.17 12.07 -20.14
C LYS A 29 -4.89 11.36 -18.82
N PHE A 30 -3.62 11.28 -18.41
CA PHE A 30 -3.23 10.70 -17.13
C PHE A 30 -3.85 11.46 -15.95
N ASN A 31 -3.75 12.79 -15.96
CA ASN A 31 -4.36 13.66 -14.96
C ASN A 31 -5.89 13.47 -14.92
N ASN A 32 -6.56 13.44 -16.08
CA ASN A 32 -8.00 13.23 -16.16
C ASN A 32 -8.43 11.87 -15.59
N ILE A 33 -7.69 10.79 -15.87
CA ILE A 33 -7.98 9.45 -15.31
C ILE A 33 -7.78 9.43 -13.79
N LEU A 34 -6.75 10.09 -13.27
CA LEU A 34 -6.53 10.21 -11.83
C LEU A 34 -7.61 11.06 -11.14
N LYS A 35 -8.11 12.11 -11.79
CA LYS A 35 -9.18 12.95 -11.25
C LYS A 35 -10.58 12.36 -11.42
N GLY A 36 -10.72 11.24 -12.11
CA GLY A 36 -12.01 10.60 -12.38
C GLY A 36 -12.81 11.25 -13.53
N ASN A 37 -12.17 12.10 -14.33
CA ASN A 37 -12.77 12.76 -15.50
C ASN A 37 -12.66 11.90 -16.78
N PHE A 38 -12.65 10.57 -16.63
CA PHE A 38 -12.56 9.64 -17.75
C PHE A 38 -13.87 8.88 -17.91
N ASP A 39 -14.50 9.03 -19.06
CA ASP A 39 -15.73 8.31 -19.41
C ASP A 39 -15.42 6.82 -19.61
N SER A 40 -15.50 6.05 -18.53
CA SER A 40 -15.48 4.59 -18.63
C SER A 40 -16.83 4.12 -19.17
N LYS A 41 -16.83 3.43 -20.31
CA LYS A 41 -18.04 2.79 -20.86
C LYS A 41 -18.45 1.53 -20.09
N ASN A 42 -17.59 1.05 -19.20
CA ASN A 42 -17.78 -0.17 -18.43
C ASN A 42 -17.95 0.18 -16.94
N ASN A 43 -18.77 -0.61 -16.22
CA ASN A 43 -19.02 -0.49 -14.78
C ASN A 43 -17.81 -0.87 -13.90
N GLU A 44 -16.58 -0.68 -14.40
CA GLU A 44 -15.34 -1.00 -13.71
C GLU A 44 -14.71 0.26 -13.09
N LEU A 45 -14.20 0.12 -11.87
CA LEU A 45 -13.42 1.17 -11.23
C LEU A 45 -12.03 1.24 -11.86
N ILE A 46 -11.63 2.43 -12.29
CA ILE A 46 -10.33 2.69 -12.92
C ILE A 46 -9.65 3.90 -12.30
N GLY A 47 -8.33 3.96 -12.40
CA GLY A 47 -7.57 5.17 -12.12
C GLY A 47 -7.76 5.66 -10.69
N GLY A 48 -8.09 6.95 -10.55
CA GLY A 48 -8.26 7.57 -9.23
C GLY A 48 -9.33 6.92 -8.35
N ALA A 49 -10.44 6.50 -8.94
CA ALA A 49 -11.52 5.85 -8.19
C ALA A 49 -11.07 4.51 -7.59
N ARG A 50 -10.25 3.74 -8.35
CA ARG A 50 -9.71 2.47 -7.87
C ARG A 50 -8.62 2.66 -6.82
N ILE A 51 -7.78 3.68 -6.95
CA ILE A 51 -6.80 4.06 -5.92
C ILE A 51 -7.54 4.40 -4.62
N ASN A 52 -8.59 5.22 -4.68
CA ASN A 52 -9.38 5.60 -3.52
C ASN A 52 -10.04 4.39 -2.85
N TYR A 53 -10.67 3.50 -3.62
CA TYR A 53 -11.25 2.26 -3.11
C TYR A 53 -10.19 1.37 -2.43
N THR A 54 -9.00 1.28 -3.03
CA THR A 54 -7.89 0.48 -2.47
C THR A 54 -7.46 1.02 -1.12
N PHE A 55 -7.35 2.33 -0.95
CA PHE A 55 -6.99 2.95 0.32
C PHE A 55 -8.09 2.84 1.38
N ASN A 56 -9.29 3.32 1.06
CA ASN A 56 -10.33 3.56 2.07
C ASN A 56 -11.15 2.31 2.38
N SER A 57 -11.36 1.43 1.40
CA SER A 57 -12.17 0.23 1.58
C SER A 57 -11.30 -0.97 1.83
N HIS A 58 -10.42 -1.31 0.88
CA HIS A 58 -9.67 -2.57 0.95
C HIS A 58 -8.58 -2.55 2.03
N PHE A 59 -7.67 -1.58 2.00
CA PHE A 59 -6.55 -1.51 2.94
C PHE A 59 -7.03 -1.25 4.38
N SER A 60 -7.91 -0.28 4.57
CA SER A 60 -8.50 0.01 5.88
C SER A 60 -9.20 -1.21 6.49
N SER A 61 -10.06 -1.89 5.73
CA SER A 61 -10.73 -3.11 6.21
C SER A 61 -9.73 -4.20 6.57
N PHE A 62 -8.72 -4.41 5.72
CA PHE A 62 -7.71 -5.43 5.95
C PHE A 62 -6.91 -5.18 7.23
N ILE A 63 -6.40 -3.95 7.43
CA ILE A 63 -5.61 -3.60 8.62
C ILE A 63 -6.44 -3.76 9.90
N ASN A 64 -7.72 -3.40 9.86
CA ASN A 64 -8.61 -3.56 11.02
C ASN A 64 -8.85 -5.02 11.42
N MET A 65 -8.76 -5.97 10.48
CA MET A 65 -8.95 -7.40 10.73
C MET A 65 -7.70 -8.09 11.31
N ILE A 66 -6.53 -7.43 11.32
CA ILE A 66 -5.30 -8.02 11.86
C ILE A 66 -5.41 -8.13 13.38
N ASP A 67 -5.23 -9.34 13.90
CA ASP A 67 -5.09 -9.61 15.32
C ASP A 67 -3.61 -9.44 15.74
N PRO A 68 -3.30 -8.50 16.68
CA PRO A 68 -1.94 -8.25 17.14
C PRO A 68 -1.25 -9.46 17.80
N LEU A 69 -2.03 -10.45 18.25
CA LEU A 69 -1.56 -11.59 19.02
C LEU A 69 -1.81 -12.94 18.32
N GLU A 70 -2.25 -12.95 17.05
CA GLU A 70 -2.63 -14.16 16.31
C GLU A 70 -1.56 -15.26 16.35
N ASN A 71 -0.28 -14.85 16.27
CA ASN A 71 0.87 -15.75 16.23
C ASN A 71 1.50 -16.04 17.60
N LEU A 72 0.92 -15.53 18.69
CA LEU A 72 1.48 -15.64 20.04
C LEU A 72 0.62 -16.52 20.93
N LYS A 73 1.17 -17.69 21.29
CA LYS A 73 0.54 -18.58 22.28
C LYS A 73 0.78 -18.07 23.70
N ASP A 74 -0.12 -18.41 24.61
CA ASP A 74 -0.02 -18.03 26.02
C ASP A 74 1.32 -18.48 26.66
N ASP A 75 1.84 -19.64 26.28
CA ASP A 75 3.15 -20.12 26.74
C ASP A 75 4.31 -19.20 26.32
N GLN A 76 4.23 -18.63 25.11
CA GLN A 76 5.23 -17.69 24.61
C GLN A 76 5.12 -16.34 25.31
N ILE A 77 3.90 -15.87 25.56
CA ILE A 77 3.64 -14.66 26.34
C ILE A 77 4.18 -14.84 27.76
N ARG A 78 3.89 -15.98 28.42
CA ARG A 78 4.43 -16.29 29.75
C ARG A 78 5.95 -16.31 29.78
N ALA A 79 6.57 -17.01 28.83
CA ALA A 79 8.02 -17.03 28.72
C ALA A 79 8.61 -15.62 28.56
N LEU A 80 7.96 -14.77 27.76
CA LEU A 80 8.36 -13.38 27.59
C LEU A 80 8.22 -12.57 28.89
N LEU A 81 7.13 -12.75 29.65
CA LEU A 81 6.92 -12.09 30.95
C LEU A 81 8.03 -12.43 31.94
N TYR A 82 8.36 -13.72 32.07
CA TYR A 82 9.45 -14.20 32.93
C TYR A 82 10.80 -13.67 32.49
N ASN A 83 11.13 -13.80 31.21
CA ASN A 83 12.42 -13.36 30.68
C ASN A 83 12.60 -11.83 30.75
N SER A 84 11.53 -11.07 30.55
CA SER A 84 11.54 -9.60 30.63
C SER A 84 11.62 -9.06 32.06
N SER A 85 11.40 -9.93 33.05
CA SER A 85 11.56 -9.60 34.48
C SER A 85 12.99 -9.86 34.96
N GLY A 86 13.76 -10.66 34.22
CA GLY A 86 15.14 -11.00 34.54
C GLY A 86 15.25 -11.69 35.91
N SER A 87 16.20 -11.26 36.73
CA SER A 87 16.40 -11.77 38.09
C SER A 87 15.45 -11.16 39.13
N SER A 88 14.63 -10.18 38.74
CA SER A 88 13.75 -9.46 39.68
C SER A 88 12.43 -10.20 39.87
N SER A 89 11.99 -10.30 41.13
CA SER A 89 10.62 -10.72 41.46
C SER A 89 9.70 -9.52 41.31
N VAL A 90 8.90 -9.49 40.24
CA VAL A 90 7.98 -8.38 39.96
C VAL A 90 6.58 -8.72 40.48
N ILE A 91 5.86 -7.71 40.99
CA ILE A 91 4.49 -7.84 41.54
C ILE A 91 3.43 -7.96 40.43
N LEU A 92 3.72 -7.37 39.27
CA LEU A 92 2.97 -7.45 38.01
C LEU A 92 4.00 -7.67 36.88
N PHE A 93 3.59 -7.82 35.62
CA PHE A 93 4.54 -7.86 34.50
C PHE A 93 5.40 -6.59 34.38
N SER A 94 6.61 -6.74 33.82
CA SER A 94 7.54 -5.63 33.62
C SER A 94 7.12 -4.71 32.45
N HIS A 95 7.49 -3.42 32.52
CA HIS A 95 7.27 -2.48 31.42
C HIS A 95 7.90 -2.96 30.10
N SER A 96 9.10 -3.55 30.19
CA SER A 96 9.81 -4.13 29.03
C SER A 96 9.02 -5.23 28.36
N ALA A 97 8.25 -6.03 29.11
CA ALA A 97 7.44 -7.10 28.52
C ALA A 97 6.34 -6.52 27.62
N PHE A 98 5.65 -5.48 28.10
CA PHE A 98 4.64 -4.77 27.32
C PHE A 98 5.26 -4.14 26.07
N GLU A 99 6.37 -3.44 26.22
CA GLU A 99 7.06 -2.78 25.11
C GLU A 99 7.47 -3.79 24.02
N GLN A 100 8.04 -4.94 24.40
CA GLN A 100 8.43 -5.98 23.43
C GLN A 100 7.23 -6.56 22.68
N LEU A 101 6.13 -6.88 23.39
CA LEU A 101 4.92 -7.39 22.76
C LEU A 101 4.29 -6.34 21.82
N SER A 102 4.23 -5.08 22.23
CA SER A 102 3.76 -4.00 21.38
C SER A 102 4.60 -3.87 20.11
N LYS A 103 5.93 -3.92 20.22
CA LYS A 103 6.83 -3.89 19.05
C LYS A 103 6.59 -5.06 18.10
N LEU A 104 6.45 -6.27 18.63
CA LEU A 104 6.15 -7.48 17.84
C LEU A 104 4.80 -7.36 17.11
N SER A 105 3.77 -6.82 17.80
CA SER A 105 2.45 -6.63 17.19
C SER A 105 2.49 -5.62 16.03
N ILE A 106 3.15 -4.47 16.21
CA ILE A 106 3.23 -3.41 15.20
C ILE A 106 4.01 -3.88 13.97
N GLN A 107 5.05 -4.71 14.16
CA GLN A 107 5.83 -5.30 13.07
C GLN A 107 4.96 -6.09 12.07
N LEU A 108 3.82 -6.65 12.50
CA LEU A 108 2.89 -7.35 11.61
C LEU A 108 2.33 -6.44 10.50
N LEU A 109 2.24 -5.13 10.74
CA LEU A 109 1.69 -4.16 9.76
C LEU A 109 2.67 -3.84 8.62
N LYS A 110 3.98 -4.06 8.82
CA LYS A 110 5.05 -3.71 7.86
C LYS A 110 4.86 -4.32 6.47
N PRO A 111 4.78 -5.65 6.31
CA PRO A 111 4.67 -6.28 4.99
C PRO A 111 3.40 -5.84 4.22
N HIS A 112 2.29 -5.60 4.93
CA HIS A 112 1.02 -5.20 4.32
C HIS A 112 1.03 -3.74 3.84
N SER A 113 1.63 -2.85 4.62
CA SER A 113 1.80 -1.44 4.25
C SER A 113 2.73 -1.29 3.05
N ILE A 114 3.81 -2.06 3.01
CA ILE A 114 4.72 -2.14 1.86
C ILE A 114 3.98 -2.69 0.62
N LYS A 115 3.17 -3.73 0.77
CA LYS A 115 2.41 -4.32 -0.33
C LYS A 115 1.45 -3.32 -0.97
N LEU A 116 0.88 -2.40 -0.18
CA LEU A 116 0.03 -1.33 -0.71
C LEU A 116 0.77 -0.45 -1.72
N VAL A 117 2.05 -0.13 -1.47
CA VAL A 117 2.90 0.63 -2.43
C VAL A 117 2.97 -0.11 -3.77
N THR A 118 3.20 -1.42 -3.75
CA THR A 118 3.23 -2.25 -4.98
C THR A 118 1.87 -2.26 -5.70
N ILE A 119 0.77 -2.33 -4.95
CA ILE A 119 -0.58 -2.33 -5.54
C ILE A 119 -0.84 -1.01 -6.28
N ILE A 120 -0.49 0.13 -5.67
CA ILE A 120 -0.68 1.45 -6.30
C ILE A 120 0.26 1.64 -7.49
N PHE A 121 1.52 1.20 -7.40
CA PHE A 121 2.43 1.19 -8.55
C PHE A 121 1.82 0.45 -9.75
N ASN A 122 1.26 -0.74 -9.53
CA ASN A 122 0.63 -1.53 -10.58
C ASN A 122 -0.61 -0.82 -11.18
N GLU A 123 -1.33 -0.03 -10.38
CA GLU A 123 -2.43 0.79 -10.89
C GLU A 123 -1.94 1.92 -11.80
N LEU A 124 -0.83 2.59 -11.46
CA LEU A 124 -0.23 3.61 -12.34
C LEU A 124 0.24 3.02 -13.69
N VAL A 125 0.79 1.81 -13.66
CA VAL A 125 1.14 1.06 -14.87
C VAL A 125 -0.12 0.72 -15.68
N ARG A 126 -1.20 0.31 -15.02
CA ARG A 126 -2.48 0.04 -15.68
C ARG A 126 -3.04 1.30 -16.36
N ILE A 127 -3.04 2.44 -15.67
CA ILE A 127 -3.46 3.73 -16.24
C ILE A 127 -2.65 4.05 -17.50
N THR A 128 -1.33 3.85 -17.45
CA THR A 128 -0.44 4.07 -18.60
C THR A 128 -0.82 3.20 -19.79
N ASN A 129 -1.02 1.90 -19.57
CA ASN A 129 -1.44 0.98 -20.63
C ASN A 129 -2.80 1.39 -21.23
N THR A 130 -3.75 1.87 -20.41
CA THR A 130 -5.04 2.40 -20.90
C THR A 130 -4.85 3.63 -21.80
N ILE A 131 -3.93 4.54 -21.46
CA ILE A 131 -3.66 5.75 -22.25
C ILE A 131 -2.95 5.38 -23.57
N VAL A 132 -1.94 4.52 -23.50
CA VAL A 132 -1.14 4.11 -24.66
C VAL A 132 -1.97 3.34 -25.68
N ASN A 133 -2.94 2.54 -25.21
CA ASN A 133 -3.85 1.80 -26.09
C ASN A 133 -4.97 2.69 -26.69
N SER A 134 -5.07 3.98 -26.33
CA SER A 134 -6.03 4.89 -26.96
C SER A 134 -5.59 5.29 -28.39
N ASN A 135 -6.54 5.36 -29.33
CA ASN A 135 -6.35 5.48 -30.79
C ASN A 135 -5.30 6.51 -31.30
N SER A 136 -4.96 7.55 -30.53
CA SER A 136 -3.98 8.56 -30.95
C SER A 136 -2.54 8.06 -30.89
N VAL A 137 -2.29 7.04 -30.05
CA VAL A 137 -0.95 6.58 -29.67
C VAL A 137 -0.63 5.29 -30.42
N THR A 138 -1.60 4.39 -30.67
CA THR A 138 -1.44 3.17 -31.50
C THR A 138 -0.90 3.39 -32.92
N ARG A 139 -0.94 4.63 -33.44
CA ARG A 139 -0.33 5.03 -34.72
C ARG A 139 1.18 4.82 -34.77
N PHE A 140 1.88 5.06 -33.65
CA PHE A 140 3.34 5.05 -33.58
C PHE A 140 3.83 3.98 -32.60
N PRO A 141 3.88 2.69 -32.99
CA PRO A 141 4.13 1.59 -32.08
C PRO A 141 5.50 1.68 -31.36
N ALA A 142 6.56 2.11 -32.06
CA ALA A 142 7.87 2.29 -31.44
C ALA A 142 7.87 3.40 -30.36
N LEU A 143 7.18 4.51 -30.64
CA LEU A 143 6.98 5.59 -29.66
C LEU A 143 6.22 5.09 -28.42
N ASN A 144 5.21 4.24 -28.59
CA ASN A 144 4.40 3.71 -27.49
C ASN A 144 5.20 2.85 -26.53
N GLU A 145 6.05 1.99 -27.09
CA GLU A 145 6.95 1.16 -26.31
C GLU A 145 7.91 2.03 -25.50
N MET A 146 8.52 3.04 -26.15
CA MET A 146 9.41 3.98 -25.47
C MET A 146 8.72 4.77 -24.36
N ILE A 147 7.51 5.29 -24.60
CA ILE A 147 6.70 5.98 -23.58
C ILE A 147 6.43 5.06 -22.40
N SER A 148 5.98 3.83 -22.67
CA SER A 148 5.64 2.85 -21.64
C SER A 148 6.87 2.52 -20.78
N VAL A 149 8.02 2.26 -21.41
CA VAL A 149 9.28 1.99 -20.72
C VAL A 149 9.72 3.17 -19.86
N SER A 150 9.67 4.40 -20.41
CA SER A 150 10.03 5.62 -19.68
C SER A 150 9.15 5.85 -18.44
N LEU A 151 7.83 5.73 -18.60
CA LEU A 151 6.87 5.92 -17.50
C LEU A 151 6.95 4.83 -16.43
N ILE A 152 7.07 3.56 -16.83
CA ILE A 152 7.25 2.46 -15.88
C ILE A 152 8.54 2.66 -15.07
N LYS A 153 9.62 3.12 -15.71
CA LYS A 153 10.87 3.44 -15.04
C LYS A 153 10.70 4.58 -14.02
N LEU A 154 10.02 5.66 -14.40
CA LEU A 154 9.67 6.77 -13.49
C LEU A 154 8.89 6.28 -12.26
N PHE A 155 7.83 5.51 -12.48
CA PHE A 155 6.99 5.02 -11.37
C PHE A 155 7.74 4.05 -10.48
N LYS A 156 8.66 3.27 -11.03
CA LYS A 156 9.51 2.35 -10.25
C LYS A 156 10.45 3.13 -9.34
N GLU A 157 11.14 4.15 -9.86
CA GLU A 157 12.02 5.03 -9.06
C GLU A 157 11.25 5.70 -7.91
N ASN A 158 10.06 6.25 -8.19
CA ASN A 158 9.20 6.85 -7.16
C ASN A 158 8.65 5.81 -6.17
N SER A 159 8.34 4.60 -6.63
CA SER A 159 7.85 3.48 -5.78
C SER A 159 8.93 3.01 -4.81
N GLU A 160 10.18 2.89 -5.26
CA GLU A 160 11.32 2.53 -4.40
C GLU A 160 11.57 3.57 -3.30
N SER A 161 11.46 4.86 -3.64
CA SER A 161 11.52 5.95 -2.65
C SER A 161 10.37 5.87 -1.64
N THR A 162 9.14 5.65 -2.14
CA THR A 162 7.94 5.54 -1.30
C THR A 162 8.01 4.35 -0.36
N HIS A 163 8.55 3.21 -0.82
CA HIS A 163 8.76 2.02 -0.01
C HIS A 163 9.62 2.32 1.22
N LYS A 164 10.78 2.98 1.03
CA LYS A 164 11.67 3.36 2.13
C LYS A 164 10.98 4.30 3.12
N PHE A 165 10.16 5.22 2.63
CA PHE A 165 9.43 6.15 3.48
C PHE A 165 8.34 5.46 4.30
N VAL A 166 7.53 4.58 3.68
CA VAL A 166 6.51 3.80 4.38
C VAL A 166 7.14 2.84 5.39
N GLU A 167 8.27 2.24 5.06
CA GLU A 167 9.03 1.41 5.99
C GLU A 167 9.49 2.22 7.22
N ALA A 168 10.10 3.39 7.00
CA ALA A 168 10.54 4.26 8.07
C ALA A 168 9.38 4.72 8.97
N LEU A 169 8.22 5.05 8.39
CA LEU A 169 7.01 5.43 9.15
C LEU A 169 6.60 4.34 10.14
N ILE A 170 6.69 3.06 9.74
CA ILE A 170 6.35 1.93 10.60
C ILE A 170 7.44 1.72 11.65
N ASP A 171 8.71 1.85 11.26
CA ASP A 171 9.85 1.75 12.19
C ASP A 171 9.83 2.83 13.28
N TRP A 172 9.30 4.03 13.00
CA TRP A 172 9.09 5.06 14.03
C TRP A 172 8.09 4.59 15.10
N ASN A 173 6.99 3.97 14.68
CA ASN A 173 5.96 3.45 15.60
C ASN A 173 6.47 2.25 16.40
N ILE A 174 7.44 1.49 15.88
CA ILE A 174 8.10 0.39 16.60
C ILE A 174 9.17 0.95 17.56
N SER A 175 9.90 1.98 17.17
CA SER A 175 11.06 2.48 17.92
C SER A 175 10.65 3.13 19.25
N TYR A 176 9.45 3.71 19.33
CA TYR A 176 8.96 4.38 20.54
C TYR A 176 7.50 4.05 20.84
N ILE A 177 7.26 3.46 22.02
CA ILE A 177 5.93 3.12 22.52
C ILE A 177 5.47 4.20 23.52
N SER A 178 4.44 4.97 23.15
CA SER A 178 3.93 6.06 23.97
C SER A 178 2.75 5.62 24.86
N THR A 179 3.04 5.29 26.12
CA THR A 179 2.02 4.93 27.13
C THR A 179 1.23 6.13 27.66
N ARG A 180 1.50 7.34 27.14
CA ARG A 180 0.81 8.59 27.50
C ARG A 180 -0.23 9.02 26.47
N HIS A 181 -0.46 8.22 25.44
CA HIS A 181 -1.46 8.51 24.42
C HIS A 181 -2.87 8.60 25.05
N PRO A 182 -3.69 9.61 24.72
CA PRO A 182 -5.02 9.80 25.32
C PRO A 182 -5.95 8.59 25.20
N ASP A 183 -5.92 7.92 24.05
CA ASP A 183 -6.77 6.74 23.79
C ASP A 183 -6.18 5.42 24.32
N PHE A 184 -5.01 5.44 24.97
CA PHE A 184 -4.36 4.23 25.46
C PHE A 184 -4.93 3.80 26.80
N ILE A 185 -5.45 2.57 26.86
CA ILE A 185 -6.04 2.01 28.07
C ILE A 185 -4.95 1.58 29.05
N LYS A 186 -5.03 2.06 30.28
CA LYS A 186 -4.09 1.70 31.36
C LYS A 186 -4.57 0.47 32.13
N TRP A 187 -3.62 -0.25 32.74
CA TRP A 187 -3.92 -1.42 33.56
C TRP A 187 -4.93 -1.15 34.69
N SER A 188 -4.91 0.05 35.29
CA SER A 188 -5.86 0.46 36.33
C SER A 188 -7.30 0.53 35.83
N GLU A 189 -7.51 0.94 34.58
CA GLU A 189 -8.83 1.03 33.96
C GLU A 189 -9.35 -0.34 33.55
N ILE A 190 -8.46 -1.26 33.16
CA ILE A 190 -8.78 -2.66 32.86
C ILE A 190 -9.26 -3.35 34.14
N MET A 191 -8.49 -3.23 35.22
CA MET A 191 -8.87 -3.80 36.51
C MET A 191 -10.24 -3.28 36.94
N ASN A 192 -10.51 -1.97 36.91
CA ASN A 192 -11.81 -1.45 37.34
C ASN A 192 -13.00 -2.02 36.56
N LYS A 193 -12.84 -2.33 35.27
CA LYS A 193 -13.90 -2.94 34.45
C LYS A 193 -14.18 -4.40 34.80
N ASP A 194 -13.15 -5.17 35.13
CA ASP A 194 -13.31 -6.56 35.58
C ASP A 194 -13.88 -6.64 37.02
N TYR A 195 -13.63 -5.62 37.85
CA TYR A 195 -14.11 -5.53 39.23
C TYR A 195 -15.62 -5.24 39.34
N GLU A 196 -16.23 -4.55 38.38
CA GLU A 196 -17.69 -4.31 38.38
C GLU A 196 -18.51 -5.58 38.06
N GLY A 197 -17.88 -6.66 37.59
CA GLY A 197 -18.54 -7.92 37.20
C GLY A 197 -18.47 -9.07 38.20
N HIS A 198 -17.66 -8.99 39.28
CA HIS A 198 -17.39 -10.11 40.17
C HIS A 198 -17.56 -9.77 41.67
N ASN A 199 -18.54 -10.42 42.31
CA ASN A 199 -18.76 -10.35 43.77
C ASN A 199 -17.55 -10.93 44.51
N TYR A 200 -16.90 -10.10 45.32
CA TYR A 200 -15.67 -10.43 46.05
C TYR A 200 -15.83 -11.50 47.16
N GLU A 201 -17.04 -11.97 47.45
CA GLU A 201 -17.27 -12.90 48.57
C GLU A 201 -16.83 -14.35 48.30
N SER A 202 -16.58 -14.75 47.05
CA SER A 202 -16.13 -16.12 46.74
C SER A 202 -14.60 -16.31 46.81
N PHE A 203 -13.81 -15.25 47.01
CA PHE A 203 -12.35 -15.29 46.81
C PHE A 203 -11.50 -15.54 48.08
N LYS A 204 -12.11 -15.88 49.21
CA LYS A 204 -11.36 -16.07 50.46
C LYS A 204 -10.73 -17.46 50.68
N ASN A 205 -11.06 -18.48 49.88
CA ASN A 205 -10.65 -19.86 50.19
C ASN A 205 -9.77 -20.59 49.17
N ASP A 206 -9.47 -20.04 48.00
CA ASP A 206 -8.57 -20.68 47.03
C ASP A 206 -7.14 -20.10 47.12
N ARG A 207 -6.53 -20.17 48.31
CA ARG A 207 -5.07 -20.17 48.35
C ARG A 207 -4.63 -21.49 47.73
N ILE A 208 -4.22 -21.44 46.46
CA ILE A 208 -3.51 -22.54 45.81
C ILE A 208 -2.25 -22.79 46.64
N ASP A 209 -2.28 -23.85 47.43
CA ASP A 209 -1.17 -24.24 48.28
C ASP A 209 -0.20 -25.05 47.41
N PHE A 210 0.73 -24.35 46.74
CA PHE A 210 1.69 -24.91 45.77
C PHE A 210 2.53 -26.06 46.32
N TYR A 211 2.54 -26.25 47.64
CA TYR A 211 3.34 -27.24 48.35
C TYR A 211 2.54 -28.41 48.92
N LYS A 212 1.23 -28.50 48.67
CA LYS A 212 0.35 -29.50 49.29
C LYS A 212 0.75 -30.95 48.97
N ASP A 213 1.35 -31.17 47.80
CA ASP A 213 1.77 -32.48 47.29
C ASP A 213 3.30 -32.59 47.06
N MET A 214 4.12 -31.64 47.53
CA MET A 214 5.58 -31.77 47.43
C MET A 214 6.09 -32.79 48.46
N GLU A 215 6.64 -33.91 47.99
CA GLU A 215 7.46 -34.78 48.82
C GLU A 215 8.62 -33.97 49.44
N ARG A 216 8.81 -34.09 50.75
CA ARG A 216 9.92 -33.43 51.47
C ARG A 216 11.25 -34.01 50.99
N LYS A 217 11.85 -33.38 49.99
CA LYS A 217 13.22 -33.65 49.56
C LYS A 217 14.21 -32.91 50.46
N VAL A 218 15.23 -33.61 50.94
CA VAL A 218 16.26 -33.08 51.85
C VAL A 218 17.35 -32.30 51.11
N THR A 219 17.54 -32.60 49.82
CA THR A 219 18.56 -31.98 48.97
C THR A 219 17.94 -31.40 47.71
N LEU A 220 18.45 -30.26 47.26
CA LEU A 220 18.03 -29.62 46.01
C LEU A 220 18.56 -30.44 44.82
N ASP A 221 17.64 -30.98 44.01
CA ASP A 221 17.98 -31.71 42.78
C ASP A 221 18.68 -30.79 41.76
N THR A 222 19.44 -31.38 40.83
CA THR A 222 20.12 -30.64 39.77
C THR A 222 19.12 -29.98 38.81
N ILE A 223 19.33 -28.68 38.53
CA ILE A 223 18.46 -27.90 37.64
C ILE A 223 18.60 -28.40 36.19
N PRO A 224 17.49 -28.63 35.46
CA PRO A 224 17.53 -28.99 34.05
C PRO A 224 18.26 -27.95 33.19
N THR A 225 18.96 -28.40 32.15
CA THR A 225 19.71 -27.51 31.22
C THR A 225 18.79 -26.64 30.35
N ILE A 226 17.53 -27.05 30.15
CA ILE A 226 16.53 -26.29 29.41
C ILE A 226 15.29 -26.15 30.30
N LEU A 227 14.96 -24.92 30.66
CA LEU A 227 13.73 -24.60 31.38
C LEU A 227 12.67 -24.17 30.36
N LYS A 228 11.56 -24.90 30.30
CA LYS A 228 10.38 -24.52 29.52
C LYS A 228 9.26 -24.16 30.47
N VAL A 229 8.57 -23.06 30.19
CA VAL A 229 7.38 -22.64 30.93
C VAL A 229 6.23 -23.56 30.53
N GLN A 230 6.10 -24.71 31.21
CA GLN A 230 5.10 -25.75 30.97
C GLN A 230 4.31 -25.98 32.26
N GLY A 231 2.98 -26.13 32.18
CA GLY A 231 2.12 -26.36 33.34
C GLY A 231 0.84 -25.51 33.32
N LYS A 232 -0.02 -25.75 34.32
CA LYS A 232 -1.24 -24.94 34.53
C LYS A 232 -0.85 -23.53 34.95
N THR A 233 -1.38 -22.53 34.26
CA THR A 233 -1.24 -21.12 34.62
C THR A 233 -1.85 -20.87 35.99
N SER A 234 -1.11 -20.22 36.89
CA SER A 234 -1.66 -19.78 38.16
C SER A 234 -2.73 -18.69 37.95
N TYR A 235 -3.63 -18.51 38.91
CA TYR A 235 -4.67 -17.48 38.82
C TYR A 235 -4.08 -16.08 38.63
N GLN A 236 -3.00 -15.76 39.36
CA GLN A 236 -2.32 -14.47 39.26
C GLN A 236 -1.66 -14.26 37.88
N GLU A 237 -0.94 -15.26 37.37
CA GLU A 237 -0.37 -15.18 36.01
C GLU A 237 -1.46 -15.02 34.94
N GLY A 238 -2.62 -15.68 35.12
CA GLY A 238 -3.75 -15.55 34.22
C GLY A 238 -4.27 -14.12 34.13
N ILE A 239 -4.38 -13.43 35.27
CA ILE A 239 -4.75 -12.01 35.33
C ILE A 239 -3.69 -11.15 34.66
N GLU A 240 -2.41 -11.37 34.95
CA GLU A 240 -1.30 -10.61 34.37
C GLU A 240 -1.27 -10.71 32.83
N ILE A 241 -1.44 -11.93 32.30
CA ILE A 241 -1.54 -12.20 30.87
C ILE A 241 -2.77 -11.48 30.27
N GLY A 242 -3.92 -11.51 30.96
CA GLY A 242 -5.13 -10.83 30.49
C GLY A 242 -4.93 -9.32 30.35
N ILE A 243 -4.31 -8.69 31.35
CA ILE A 243 -4.05 -7.25 31.36
C ILE A 243 -3.06 -6.85 30.26
N ILE A 244 -1.93 -7.55 30.14
CA ILE A 244 -0.92 -7.19 29.15
C ILE A 244 -1.46 -7.36 27.73
N LYS A 245 -2.25 -8.42 27.46
CA LYS A 245 -2.93 -8.61 26.18
C LYS A 245 -3.85 -7.43 25.86
N SER A 246 -4.70 -7.03 26.81
CA SER A 246 -5.62 -5.90 26.66
C SER A 246 -4.88 -4.57 26.39
N MET A 247 -3.76 -4.32 27.09
CA MET A 247 -2.93 -3.15 26.84
C MET A 247 -2.29 -3.18 25.45
N VAL A 248 -1.74 -4.33 25.02
CA VAL A 248 -1.13 -4.48 23.70
C VAL A 248 -2.16 -4.25 22.60
N ILE A 249 -3.36 -4.83 22.72
CA ILE A 249 -4.46 -4.63 21.77
C ILE A 249 -4.84 -3.15 21.71
N SER A 250 -5.02 -2.49 22.86
CA SER A 250 -5.34 -1.07 22.91
C SER A 250 -4.29 -0.20 22.22
N TYR A 251 -2.99 -0.44 22.45
CA TYR A 251 -1.93 0.31 21.78
C TYR A 251 -1.89 0.03 20.28
N PHE A 252 -2.03 -1.24 19.89
CA PHE A 252 -2.04 -1.64 18.49
C PHE A 252 -3.19 -0.99 17.71
N ASP A 253 -4.38 -0.86 18.31
CA ASP A 253 -5.52 -0.18 17.69
C ASP A 253 -5.25 1.31 17.40
N ILE A 254 -4.51 1.99 18.27
CA ILE A 254 -4.05 3.37 18.02
C ILE A 254 -3.13 3.39 16.79
N VAL A 255 -2.15 2.48 16.74
CA VAL A 255 -1.20 2.42 15.62
C VAL A 255 -1.91 2.04 14.32
N LYS A 256 -2.90 1.14 14.33
CA LYS A 256 -3.72 0.83 13.16
C LYS A 256 -4.38 2.08 12.59
N LYS A 257 -4.98 2.92 13.43
CA LYS A 257 -5.60 4.19 12.99
C LYS A 257 -4.59 5.12 12.34
N ILE A 258 -3.39 5.25 12.92
CA ILE A 258 -2.29 6.03 12.35
C ILE A 258 -1.89 5.49 10.98
N ILE A 259 -1.68 4.17 10.86
CA ILE A 259 -1.23 3.53 9.61
C ILE A 259 -2.29 3.63 8.52
N ILE A 260 -3.57 3.40 8.84
CA ILE A 260 -4.70 3.51 7.90
C ILE A 260 -4.80 4.92 7.30
N ASP A 261 -4.41 5.96 8.04
CA ASP A 261 -4.45 7.34 7.58
C ASP A 261 -3.15 7.80 6.90
N GLN A 262 -2.00 7.55 7.53
CA GLN A 262 -0.72 8.11 7.13
C GLN A 262 -0.08 7.37 5.95
N VAL A 263 -0.24 6.05 5.84
CA VAL A 263 0.35 5.29 4.72
C VAL A 263 -0.29 5.68 3.38
N PRO A 264 -1.63 5.74 3.24
CA PRO A 264 -2.24 6.24 2.00
C PRO A 264 -1.82 7.66 1.62
N LYS A 265 -1.69 8.57 2.60
CA LYS A 265 -1.21 9.95 2.37
C LYS A 265 0.21 9.96 1.83
N ALA A 266 1.10 9.18 2.43
CA ALA A 266 2.47 9.03 1.98
C ALA A 266 2.56 8.52 0.53
N ILE A 267 1.80 7.46 0.21
CA ILE A 267 1.77 6.89 -1.15
C ILE A 267 1.16 7.87 -2.15
N MET A 268 0.08 8.56 -1.79
CA MET A 268 -0.53 9.55 -2.66
C MET A 268 0.46 10.67 -3.01
N HIS A 269 1.19 11.18 -2.02
CA HIS A 269 2.15 12.25 -2.22
C HIS A 269 3.41 11.79 -2.98
N GLU A 270 4.12 10.80 -2.44
CA GLU A 270 5.45 10.40 -2.93
C GLU A 270 5.42 9.56 -4.20
N LEU A 271 4.34 8.81 -4.43
CA LEU A 271 4.21 7.98 -5.63
C LEU A 271 3.28 8.61 -6.65
N VAL A 272 2.01 8.89 -6.30
CA VAL A 272 0.99 9.27 -7.28
C VAL A 272 1.18 10.69 -7.80
N ILE A 273 1.13 11.69 -6.90
CA ILE A 273 1.22 13.11 -7.26
C ILE A 273 2.62 13.45 -7.80
N LYS A 274 3.68 12.94 -7.16
CA LYS A 274 5.04 13.12 -7.66
C LYS A 274 5.21 12.57 -9.07
N SER A 275 4.68 11.38 -9.36
CA SER A 275 4.74 10.81 -10.70
C SER A 275 3.94 11.64 -11.70
N GLU A 276 2.72 12.08 -11.34
CA GLU A 276 1.88 12.95 -12.17
C GLU A 276 2.65 14.20 -12.62
N ASN A 277 3.34 14.87 -11.69
CA ASN A 277 4.10 16.10 -11.97
C ASN A 277 5.34 15.86 -12.84
N MET A 278 5.93 14.67 -12.80
CA MET A 278 7.18 14.36 -13.51
C MET A 278 6.98 13.73 -14.89
N ILE A 279 5.76 13.30 -15.25
CA ILE A 279 5.49 12.61 -16.54
C ILE A 279 5.98 13.43 -17.73
N GLN A 280 5.62 14.71 -17.80
CA GLN A 280 5.93 15.55 -18.96
C GLN A 280 7.45 15.77 -19.12
N GLU A 281 8.11 16.15 -18.03
CA GLU A 281 9.57 16.34 -18.00
C GLU A 281 10.31 15.05 -18.35
N ARG A 282 9.89 13.92 -17.78
CA ARG A 282 10.53 12.63 -18.01
C ARG A 282 10.41 12.18 -19.47
N LEU A 283 9.22 12.27 -20.05
CA LEU A 283 9.00 11.93 -21.46
C LEU A 283 9.78 12.86 -22.40
N PHE A 284 9.90 14.14 -22.05
CA PHE A 284 10.70 15.08 -22.82
C PHE A 284 12.18 14.68 -22.83
N LEU A 285 12.78 14.44 -21.66
CA LEU A 285 14.19 14.06 -21.54
C LEU A 285 14.49 12.70 -22.20
N ASP A 286 13.61 11.72 -22.04
CA ASP A 286 13.87 10.35 -22.51
C ASP A 286 13.63 10.17 -24.03
N ILE A 287 12.84 11.04 -24.67
CA ILE A 287 12.35 10.83 -26.05
C ILE A 287 12.69 12.00 -26.99
N TYR A 288 12.55 13.25 -26.55
CA TYR A 288 12.58 14.41 -27.45
C TYR A 288 13.95 14.67 -28.09
N ASP A 289 15.04 14.41 -27.37
CA ASP A 289 16.41 14.70 -27.82
C ASP A 289 17.11 13.51 -28.51
N LYS A 290 16.36 12.45 -28.84
CA LYS A 290 16.93 11.30 -29.55
C LYS A 290 17.20 11.62 -31.02
N LYS A 291 18.39 11.24 -31.50
CA LYS A 291 18.81 11.39 -32.91
C LYS A 291 17.93 10.62 -33.91
N ASN A 292 17.25 9.56 -33.47
CA ASN A 292 16.41 8.70 -34.32
C ASN A 292 14.92 9.03 -34.20
N LEU A 293 14.57 10.30 -33.95
CA LEU A 293 13.17 10.70 -33.75
C LEU A 293 12.27 10.31 -34.93
N ASP A 294 12.76 10.42 -36.16
CA ASP A 294 12.00 10.08 -37.37
C ASP A 294 11.66 8.58 -37.44
N GLU A 295 12.54 7.72 -36.93
CA GLU A 295 12.33 6.27 -36.85
C GLU A 295 11.33 5.91 -35.74
N ILE A 296 11.44 6.58 -34.59
CA ILE A 296 10.53 6.40 -33.44
C ILE A 296 9.11 6.84 -33.80
N MET A 297 8.98 7.88 -34.63
CA MET A 297 7.71 8.40 -35.13
C MET A 297 7.24 7.74 -36.43
N SER A 298 7.76 6.55 -36.74
CA SER A 298 7.26 5.76 -37.87
C SER A 298 5.86 5.21 -37.59
N GLU A 299 4.98 5.34 -38.58
CA GLU A 299 3.63 4.79 -38.51
C GLU A 299 3.63 3.27 -38.65
N SER A 300 2.64 2.60 -38.05
CA SER A 300 2.37 1.21 -38.40
C SER A 300 1.99 1.08 -39.89
N THR A 301 2.44 -0.01 -40.52
CA THR A 301 2.20 -0.29 -41.94
C THR A 301 0.71 -0.35 -42.29
N GLU A 302 -0.11 -0.87 -41.38
CA GLU A 302 -1.58 -0.94 -41.50
C GLU A 302 -2.24 0.45 -41.50
N ILE A 303 -1.78 1.35 -40.63
CA ILE A 303 -2.32 2.71 -40.55
C ILE A 303 -1.85 3.54 -41.74
N ALA A 304 -0.59 3.39 -42.14
CA ALA A 304 -0.04 4.04 -43.33
C ALA A 304 -0.81 3.64 -44.59
N THR A 305 -1.04 2.34 -44.81
CA THR A 305 -1.80 1.84 -45.97
C THR A 305 -3.28 2.24 -45.94
N ARG A 306 -3.91 2.30 -44.77
CA ARG A 306 -5.27 2.79 -44.62
C ARG A 306 -5.38 4.29 -44.94
N ARG A 307 -4.40 5.08 -44.49
CA ARG A 307 -4.32 6.52 -44.77
C ARG A 307 -4.16 6.81 -46.26
N THR A 308 -3.26 6.11 -46.95
CA THR A 308 -3.06 6.29 -48.41
C THR A 308 -4.32 5.95 -49.21
N LYS A 309 -5.03 4.87 -48.86
CA LYS A 309 -6.33 4.50 -49.46
C LYS A 309 -7.41 5.58 -49.24
N PHE A 310 -7.51 6.13 -48.04
CA PHE A 310 -8.47 7.21 -47.77
C PHE A 310 -8.12 8.51 -48.50
N GLN A 311 -6.83 8.87 -48.59
CA GLN A 311 -6.37 10.04 -49.34
C GLN A 311 -6.71 9.92 -50.83
N THR A 312 -6.42 8.77 -51.45
CA THR A 312 -6.75 8.53 -52.87
C THR A 312 -8.24 8.58 -53.11
N THR A 313 -9.05 7.99 -52.22
CA THR A 313 -10.52 8.03 -52.33
C THR A 313 -11.06 9.45 -52.18
N LEU A 314 -10.52 10.25 -51.25
CA LEU A 314 -10.90 11.65 -51.09
C LEU A 314 -10.51 12.51 -52.29
N MET A 315 -9.33 12.28 -52.88
CA MET A 315 -8.90 12.96 -54.11
C MET A 315 -9.84 12.63 -55.27
N ALA A 316 -10.18 11.36 -55.46
CA ALA A 316 -11.11 10.93 -56.49
C ALA A 316 -12.51 11.55 -56.30
N LEU A 317 -13.02 11.60 -55.06
CA LEU A 317 -14.30 12.24 -54.74
C LEU A 317 -14.28 13.76 -54.99
N LYS A 318 -13.18 14.44 -54.66
CA LYS A 318 -13.02 15.87 -54.97
C LYS A 318 -13.02 16.13 -56.48
N GLN A 319 -12.26 15.35 -57.23
CA GLN A 319 -12.22 15.46 -58.69
C GLN A 319 -13.60 15.22 -59.32
N ALA A 320 -14.34 14.21 -58.83
CA ALA A 320 -15.70 13.95 -59.27
C ALA A 320 -16.65 15.11 -58.94
N TYR A 321 -16.52 15.71 -57.75
CA TYR A 321 -17.30 16.89 -57.37
C TYR A 321 -16.99 18.10 -58.25
N ASP A 322 -15.71 18.39 -58.49
CA ASP A 322 -15.27 19.52 -59.33
C ASP A 322 -15.78 19.36 -60.77
N LEU A 323 -15.77 18.14 -61.31
CA LEU A 323 -16.33 17.83 -62.63
C LEU A 323 -17.85 18.08 -62.68
N VAL A 324 -18.60 17.68 -61.65
CA VAL A 324 -20.05 17.92 -61.57
C VAL A 324 -20.37 19.41 -61.44
N CYS A 325 -19.57 20.18 -60.71
CA CYS A 325 -19.74 21.63 -60.61
C CYS A 325 -19.30 22.40 -61.86
N SER A 326 -18.55 21.78 -62.76
CA SER A 326 -18.10 22.37 -64.03
C SER A 326 -19.05 22.12 -65.22
N LEU A 327 -20.14 21.38 -65.00
CA LEU A 327 -21.24 21.13 -65.94
C LEU A 327 -22.42 22.06 -65.67
#